data_AF-A0A7V3M971-F1
#
_entry.id   AF-A0A7V3M971-F1
#
_cell.length_a   1.000
_cell.length_b   1.000
_cell.length_c   1.000
_cell.angle_alpha   90.00
_cell.angle_beta   90.00
_cell.angle_gamma   90.00
#
_symmetry.space_group_name_H-M   'P 1'
#
loop_
_entity.id
_entity.type
_entity.pdbx_description
1 polymer ?
#
loop_
_entity_poly.entity_id
_entity_poly.type
_entity_poly.pdbx_seq_one_letter_code
_entity_poly.pdbx_strand_id
1 'polypeptide(L)'
;TYVGHAAVNRWAHEPLVRNTELASLTGTVGLPFLISLDCWDGYWMFPPQYPSFPDTRSIGEWTTTVLTDRGAIAAFGPAGLGSVDEEYLMARAVYRAMFQGGKFQLGPLTQVGREVVSYSHLARTYTLLGDPALWLPWWKEISISPTLVTLTPGATITLSEVFSVTGTTLFGQAFPVTPKWTVGAGALNGWGVYTAPSSLANVPITAHLGPFSAGAAIRVSFNVYLPLVLRNFH
;
A
#
# COMPACT_ATOMS: atom_id res chain seq x y z
N THR A 1 4.70 -4.33 11.54
CA THR A 1 5.50 -5.51 11.17
C THR A 1 6.45 -5.81 12.28
N TYR A 2 6.55 -7.08 12.64
CA TYR A 2 7.55 -7.59 13.57
C TYR A 2 8.55 -8.46 12.80
N VAL A 3 9.83 -8.37 13.16
CA VAL A 3 10.92 -9.17 12.58
C VAL A 3 11.80 -9.64 13.73
N GLY A 4 11.92 -10.95 13.92
CA GLY A 4 12.74 -11.50 14.99
C GLY A 4 12.38 -12.92 15.38
N HIS A 5 12.87 -13.34 16.54
CA HIS A 5 12.49 -14.63 17.09
C HIS A 5 11.10 -14.56 17.71
N ALA A 6 10.31 -15.61 17.51
CA ALA A 6 9.06 -15.78 18.21
C ALA A 6 8.88 -17.22 18.66
N ALA A 7 7.99 -17.39 19.61
CA ALA A 7 7.35 -18.65 19.93
C ALA A 7 5.84 -18.41 19.90
N VAL A 8 5.05 -19.48 19.93
CA VAL A 8 3.58 -19.44 19.84
C VAL A 8 2.97 -18.26 20.60
N ASN A 9 3.33 -18.08 21.87
CA ASN A 9 2.70 -17.07 22.72
C ASN A 9 3.55 -15.82 22.99
N ARG A 10 4.67 -15.61 22.28
CA ARG A 10 5.58 -14.48 22.56
C ARG A 10 6.49 -14.08 21.41
N TRP A 11 6.90 -12.82 21.44
CA TRP A 11 7.99 -12.26 20.64
C TRP A 11 9.26 -12.08 21.47
N ALA A 12 10.40 -12.32 20.82
CA ALA A 12 11.76 -12.33 21.35
C ALA A 12 12.04 -13.40 22.44
N HIS A 13 13.33 -13.67 22.65
CA HIS A 13 13.78 -14.54 23.74
C HIS A 13 13.67 -13.84 25.10
N GLU A 14 13.99 -12.55 25.17
CA GLU A 14 13.92 -11.65 26.32
C GLU A 14 12.50 -11.09 26.53
N PRO A 15 11.48 -11.98 26.48
CA PRO A 15 10.13 -11.74 25.96
C PRO A 15 9.70 -10.26 25.87
N LEU A 16 9.74 -9.70 24.67
CA LEU A 16 9.33 -8.31 24.43
C LEU A 16 7.81 -8.16 24.53
N VAL A 17 7.08 -9.15 24.03
CA VAL A 17 5.62 -9.24 24.11
C VAL A 17 5.23 -10.69 24.38
N ARG A 18 4.30 -10.93 25.30
CA ARG A 18 3.56 -12.20 25.37
C ARG A 18 2.06 -11.91 25.32
N ASN A 19 1.27 -12.96 25.14
CA ASN A 19 -0.19 -12.87 25.13
C ASN A 19 -0.76 -12.12 26.36
N THR A 20 -0.15 -12.31 27.53
CA THR A 20 -0.54 -11.64 28.77
C THR A 20 -0.35 -10.13 28.73
N GLU A 21 0.75 -9.66 28.13
CA GLU A 21 1.06 -8.25 27.95
C GLU A 21 0.14 -7.63 26.88
N LEU A 22 -0.21 -8.38 25.83
CA LEU A 22 -1.15 -7.91 24.81
C LEU A 22 -2.55 -7.57 25.38
N ALA A 23 -2.96 -8.21 26.48
CA ALA A 23 -4.23 -7.88 27.13
C ALA A 23 -4.31 -6.42 27.62
N SER A 24 -3.15 -5.80 27.89
CA SER A 24 -3.00 -4.41 28.35
C SER A 24 -3.04 -3.37 27.22
N LEU A 25 -3.10 -3.79 25.95
CA LEU A 25 -3.23 -2.86 24.84
C LEU A 25 -4.46 -1.97 25.04
N THR A 26 -4.38 -0.75 24.52
CA THR A 26 -5.51 0.18 24.50
C THR A 26 -6.01 0.31 23.07
N GLY A 27 -7.32 0.52 22.92
CA GLY A 27 -7.91 0.75 21.61
C GLY A 27 -7.25 1.95 20.91
N THR A 28 -7.10 1.85 19.59
CA THR A 28 -6.56 2.93 18.75
C THR A 28 -7.59 3.33 17.69
N VAL A 29 -7.29 4.37 16.90
CA VAL A 29 -8.17 4.87 15.83
C VAL A 29 -8.36 3.85 14.69
N GLY A 30 -7.58 2.77 14.66
CA GLY A 30 -7.77 1.66 13.73
C GLY A 30 -6.90 0.46 14.07
N LEU A 31 -7.42 -0.74 13.81
CA LEU A 31 -6.68 -1.97 14.05
C LEU A 31 -5.63 -2.20 12.95
N PRO A 32 -4.35 -2.45 13.29
CA PRO A 32 -3.31 -2.72 12.31
C PRO A 32 -3.52 -4.04 11.59
N PHE A 33 -2.96 -4.13 10.37
CA PHE A 33 -2.62 -5.41 9.75
C PHE A 33 -1.23 -5.84 10.21
N LEU A 34 -1.15 -6.93 10.96
CA LEU A 34 0.11 -7.47 11.46
C LEU A 34 0.78 -8.33 10.39
N ILE A 35 2.01 -8.00 10.03
CA ILE A 35 2.90 -8.87 9.25
C ILE A 35 4.01 -9.33 10.19
N SER A 36 4.13 -10.64 10.35
CA SER A 36 5.10 -11.29 11.25
C SER A 36 6.16 -12.01 10.42
N LEU A 37 7.42 -11.62 10.58
CA LEU A 37 8.61 -12.26 10.00
C LEU A 37 9.38 -12.94 11.15
N ASP A 38 8.88 -14.12 11.53
CA ASP A 38 9.25 -14.80 12.76
C ASP A 38 8.90 -16.29 12.75
N CYS A 39 8.68 -16.90 13.92
CA CYS A 39 8.28 -18.29 14.06
C CYS A 39 6.91 -18.39 14.74
N TRP A 40 5.99 -19.13 14.14
CA TRP A 40 4.76 -19.65 14.78
C TRP A 40 3.68 -18.62 15.14
N ASP A 41 3.81 -17.34 14.74
CA ASP A 41 2.76 -16.33 14.95
C ASP A 41 1.43 -16.65 14.25
N GLY A 42 1.47 -17.45 13.18
CA GLY A 42 0.29 -17.93 12.47
C GLY A 42 -0.14 -19.34 12.87
N TYR A 43 0.39 -19.90 13.97
CA TYR A 43 0.20 -21.32 14.30
C TYR A 43 -1.11 -21.60 15.06
N TRP A 44 -2.22 -21.58 14.31
CA TRP A 44 -3.58 -21.78 14.83
C TRP A 44 -3.96 -23.23 15.14
N MET A 45 -3.07 -24.19 14.86
CA MET A 45 -3.33 -25.62 15.02
C MET A 45 -2.79 -26.17 16.34
N PHE A 46 -2.25 -25.32 17.23
CA PHE A 46 -1.75 -25.78 18.52
C PHE A 46 -2.91 -26.41 19.32
N PRO A 47 -2.73 -27.61 19.93
CA PRO A 47 -3.76 -28.21 20.76
C PRO A 47 -4.33 -27.23 21.79
N PRO A 48 -5.66 -27.08 21.90
CA PRO A 48 -6.28 -26.13 22.85
C PRO A 48 -5.92 -26.39 24.33
N GLN A 49 -5.50 -27.62 24.63
CA GLN A 49 -5.00 -28.02 25.94
C GLN A 49 -3.63 -28.68 25.76
N TYR A 50 -2.60 -28.10 26.37
CA TYR A 50 -1.26 -28.67 26.37
C TYR A 50 -0.65 -28.57 27.77
N PRO A 51 -0.01 -29.64 28.29
CA PRO A 51 0.57 -29.63 29.63
C PRO A 51 1.50 -28.44 29.85
N SER A 52 1.30 -27.71 30.96
CA SER A 52 2.08 -26.53 31.34
C SER A 52 2.00 -25.34 30.36
N PHE A 53 1.08 -25.37 29.40
CA PHE A 53 0.85 -24.28 28.46
C PHE A 53 -0.66 -23.94 28.43
N PRO A 54 -1.13 -23.11 29.39
CA PRO A 54 -2.56 -22.91 29.66
C PRO A 54 -3.29 -22.13 28.56
N ASP A 55 -2.56 -21.36 27.76
CA ASP A 55 -3.06 -20.72 26.55
C ASP A 55 -2.10 -20.97 25.41
N THR A 56 -2.57 -21.75 24.45
CA THR A 56 -1.79 -22.23 23.32
C THR A 56 -2.01 -21.44 22.04
N ARG A 57 -2.87 -20.42 22.09
CA ARG A 57 -3.16 -19.58 20.94
C ARG A 57 -1.93 -18.75 20.60
N SER A 58 -1.62 -18.73 19.30
CA SER A 58 -0.55 -17.92 18.75
C SER A 58 -0.78 -16.41 18.94
N ILE A 59 0.26 -15.59 18.84
CA ILE A 59 0.12 -14.12 18.85
C ILE A 59 -0.86 -13.66 17.74
N GLY A 60 -0.80 -14.26 16.55
CA GLY A 60 -1.71 -13.97 15.46
C GLY A 60 -3.17 -14.29 15.80
N GLU A 61 -3.44 -15.42 16.44
CA GLU A 61 -4.78 -15.73 16.95
C GLU A 61 -5.22 -14.76 18.05
N TRP A 62 -4.34 -14.45 19.00
CA TRP A 62 -4.66 -13.54 20.10
C TRP A 62 -5.06 -12.15 19.60
N THR A 63 -4.23 -11.58 18.72
CA THR A 63 -4.45 -10.24 18.17
C THR A 63 -5.70 -10.16 17.30
N THR A 64 -6.12 -11.25 16.64
CA THR A 64 -7.27 -11.24 15.71
C THR A 64 -8.57 -11.76 16.32
N THR A 65 -8.53 -12.64 17.33
CA THR A 65 -9.72 -13.33 17.87
C THR A 65 -10.02 -13.00 19.33
N VAL A 66 -9.02 -12.60 20.12
CA VAL A 66 -9.20 -12.26 21.54
C VAL A 66 -9.30 -10.75 21.72
N LEU A 67 -8.43 -10.02 21.03
CA LEU A 67 -8.31 -8.56 21.12
C LEU A 67 -9.04 -7.88 19.97
N THR A 68 -10.30 -8.23 19.74
CA THR A 68 -11.07 -7.79 18.56
C THR A 68 -11.31 -6.28 18.49
N ASP A 69 -11.12 -5.54 19.60
CA ASP A 69 -11.29 -4.09 19.71
C ASP A 69 -9.96 -3.31 19.79
N ARG A 70 -8.82 -4.00 19.96
CA ARG A 70 -7.52 -3.36 20.25
C ARG A 70 -6.28 -4.07 19.73
N GLY A 71 -6.45 -5.26 19.16
CA GLY A 71 -5.39 -6.10 18.60
C GLY A 71 -5.11 -5.73 17.16
N ALA A 72 -5.43 -6.63 16.22
CA ALA A 72 -5.17 -6.48 14.80
C ALA A 72 -6.43 -6.83 13.99
N ILE A 73 -6.63 -6.15 12.85
CA ILE A 73 -7.74 -6.45 11.94
C ILE A 73 -7.51 -7.77 11.20
N ALA A 74 -6.23 -8.12 11.01
CA ALA A 74 -5.75 -9.36 10.47
C ALA A 74 -4.27 -9.54 10.83
N ALA A 75 -3.80 -10.78 10.81
CA ALA A 75 -2.39 -11.14 10.99
C ALA A 75 -1.94 -12.07 9.86
N PHE A 76 -0.74 -11.83 9.32
CA PHE A 76 -0.10 -12.65 8.30
C PHE A 76 1.27 -13.10 8.83
N GLY A 77 1.37 -14.38 9.16
CA GLY A 77 2.54 -14.96 9.80
C GLY A 77 2.64 -16.47 9.58
N PRO A 78 3.79 -17.08 9.89
CA PRO A 78 4.02 -18.50 9.64
C PRO A 78 3.34 -19.38 10.68
N ALA A 79 2.66 -20.43 10.23
CA ALA A 79 2.19 -21.54 11.06
C ALA A 79 3.29 -22.58 11.29
N GLY A 80 4.53 -22.15 11.44
CA GLY A 80 5.71 -23.00 11.56
C GLY A 80 6.99 -22.17 11.70
N LEU A 81 8.13 -22.80 11.43
CA LEU A 81 9.43 -22.10 11.47
C LEU A 81 9.58 -21.15 10.28
N GLY A 82 10.02 -19.93 10.60
CA GLY A 82 10.39 -18.88 9.66
C GLY A 82 11.79 -19.07 9.06
N SER A 83 12.09 -18.25 8.06
CA SER A 83 13.40 -18.15 7.42
C SER A 83 13.67 -16.71 7.02
N VAL A 84 14.70 -16.10 7.61
CA VAL A 84 14.97 -14.65 7.48
C VAL A 84 15.06 -14.21 6.00
N ASP A 85 15.78 -14.97 5.17
CA ASP A 85 15.99 -14.61 3.77
C ASP A 85 14.69 -14.68 2.96
N GLU A 86 13.87 -15.69 3.19
CA GLU A 86 12.63 -15.93 2.46
C GLU A 86 11.52 -14.99 2.93
N GLU A 87 11.42 -14.74 4.23
CA GLU A 87 10.51 -13.77 4.83
C GLU A 87 10.81 -12.35 4.37
N TYR A 88 12.09 -12.00 4.21
CA TYR A 88 12.49 -10.75 3.59
C TYR A 88 11.94 -10.62 2.15
N LEU A 89 12.08 -11.66 1.32
CA LEU A 89 11.57 -11.66 -0.05
C LEU A 89 10.05 -11.49 -0.09
N MET A 90 9.34 -12.24 0.75
CA MET A 90 7.89 -12.17 0.89
C MET A 90 7.41 -10.80 1.37
N ALA A 91 7.99 -10.25 2.44
CA ALA A 91 7.65 -8.93 2.95
C ALA A 91 7.88 -7.84 1.89
N ARG A 92 9.02 -7.90 1.19
CA ARG A 92 9.35 -6.98 0.10
C ARG A 92 8.32 -7.05 -1.03
N ALA A 93 7.86 -8.25 -1.41
CA ALA A 93 6.84 -8.43 -2.44
C ALA A 93 5.49 -7.86 -2.02
N VAL A 94 5.06 -8.14 -0.77
CA VAL A 94 3.83 -7.58 -0.17
C VAL A 94 3.88 -6.05 -0.16
N TYR A 95 4.95 -5.44 0.33
CA TYR A 95 5.05 -3.98 0.39
C TYR A 95 5.07 -3.31 -0.98
N ARG A 96 5.75 -3.90 -1.97
CA ARG A 96 5.69 -3.42 -3.36
C ARG A 96 4.28 -3.52 -3.91
N ALA A 97 3.59 -4.64 -3.69
CA ALA A 97 2.21 -4.82 -4.12
C ALA A 97 1.27 -3.77 -3.50
N MET A 98 1.41 -3.47 -2.21
CA MET A 98 0.62 -2.42 -1.53
C MET A 98 0.93 -1.03 -2.07
N PHE A 99 2.18 -0.59 -1.91
CA PHE A 99 2.52 0.82 -2.06
C PHE A 99 2.88 1.23 -3.49
N GLN A 100 3.27 0.29 -4.35
CA GLN A 100 3.57 0.56 -5.76
C GLN A 100 2.50 -0.04 -6.69
N GLY A 101 1.93 -1.19 -6.32
CA GLY A 101 0.90 -1.87 -7.11
C GLY A 101 -0.54 -1.48 -6.78
N GLY A 102 -0.77 -0.77 -5.68
CA GLY A 102 -2.12 -0.41 -5.22
C GLY A 102 -2.98 -1.61 -4.81
N LYS A 103 -2.37 -2.76 -4.47
CA LYS A 103 -3.07 -3.96 -4.04
C LYS A 103 -3.34 -3.90 -2.54
N PHE A 104 -4.59 -3.71 -2.15
CA PHE A 104 -4.98 -3.56 -0.74
C PHE A 104 -5.94 -4.64 -0.23
N GLN A 105 -6.44 -5.53 -1.10
CA GLN A 105 -7.23 -6.67 -0.66
C GLN A 105 -6.33 -7.74 -0.05
N LEU A 106 -6.60 -8.14 1.20
CA LEU A 106 -5.69 -8.96 1.99
C LEU A 106 -5.41 -10.35 1.38
N GLY A 107 -6.43 -11.03 0.84
CA GLY A 107 -6.25 -12.33 0.19
C GLY A 107 -5.25 -12.27 -0.97
N PRO A 108 -5.54 -11.51 -2.04
CA PRO A 108 -4.59 -11.31 -3.13
C PRO A 108 -3.23 -10.76 -2.69
N LEU A 109 -3.21 -9.88 -1.68
CA LEU A 109 -1.98 -9.28 -1.19
C LEU A 109 -1.05 -10.30 -0.52
N THR A 110 -1.58 -11.11 0.38
CA THR A 110 -0.81 -12.17 1.06
C THR A 110 -0.39 -13.27 0.08
N GLN A 111 -1.23 -13.55 -0.92
CA GLN A 111 -0.90 -14.49 -1.99
C GLN A 111 0.33 -14.05 -2.81
N VAL A 112 0.48 -12.75 -3.12
CA VAL A 112 1.70 -12.22 -3.76
C VAL A 112 2.96 -12.54 -2.94
N GLY A 113 2.86 -12.41 -1.61
CA GLY A 113 3.95 -12.78 -0.70
C GLY A 113 4.31 -14.26 -0.78
N ARG A 114 3.30 -15.14 -0.78
CA ARG A 114 3.51 -16.61 -0.86
C ARG A 114 4.08 -17.05 -2.21
N GLU A 115 3.69 -16.39 -3.30
CA GLU A 115 4.14 -16.74 -4.65
C GLU A 115 5.64 -16.56 -4.85
N VAL A 116 6.23 -15.49 -4.28
CA VAL A 116 7.68 -15.20 -4.45
C VAL A 116 8.57 -16.24 -3.75
N VAL A 117 8.02 -16.95 -2.76
CA VAL A 117 8.69 -18.03 -2.01
C VAL A 117 8.03 -19.38 -2.26
N SER A 118 7.36 -19.57 -3.41
CA SER A 118 6.61 -20.79 -3.75
C SER A 118 7.42 -22.09 -3.70
N TYR A 119 8.74 -22.00 -3.80
CA TYR A 119 9.68 -23.11 -3.67
C TYR A 119 9.94 -23.53 -2.21
N SER A 120 9.61 -22.68 -1.24
CA SER A 120 9.82 -22.89 0.20
C SER A 120 8.57 -23.44 0.89
N HIS A 121 8.76 -24.12 2.03
CA HIS A 121 7.65 -24.48 2.92
C HIS A 121 6.91 -23.24 3.44
N LEU A 122 7.57 -22.08 3.52
CA LEU A 122 6.96 -20.84 3.96
C LEU A 122 5.74 -20.45 3.12
N ALA A 123 5.75 -20.71 1.81
CA ALA A 123 4.57 -20.48 0.97
C ALA A 123 3.35 -21.28 1.45
N ARG A 124 3.53 -22.39 2.17
CA ARG A 124 2.43 -23.23 2.68
C ARG A 124 2.09 -22.94 4.13
N THR A 125 3.08 -22.54 4.94
CA THR A 125 2.87 -22.28 6.37
C THR A 125 2.41 -20.85 6.64
N TYR A 126 2.75 -19.87 5.80
CA TYR A 126 2.25 -18.51 5.97
C TYR A 126 0.73 -18.46 5.83
N THR A 127 0.09 -18.04 6.92
CA THR A 127 -1.35 -18.05 7.10
C THR A 127 -1.84 -16.63 7.30
N LEU A 128 -2.90 -16.27 6.58
CA LEU A 128 -3.68 -15.07 6.86
C LEU A 128 -4.77 -15.43 7.87
N LEU A 129 -4.66 -14.90 9.09
CA LEU A 129 -5.69 -14.91 10.11
C LEU A 129 -6.51 -13.61 9.98
N GLY A 130 -7.77 -13.72 9.61
CA GLY A 130 -8.66 -12.59 9.31
C GLY A 130 -9.47 -12.82 8.03
N ASP A 131 -10.15 -11.78 7.55
CA ASP A 131 -10.97 -11.87 6.33
C ASP A 131 -10.12 -11.63 5.05
N PRO A 132 -9.94 -12.62 4.17
CA PRO A 132 -9.22 -12.43 2.91
C PRO A 132 -9.93 -11.48 1.94
N ALA A 133 -11.24 -11.25 2.09
CA ALA A 133 -11.98 -10.31 1.28
C ALA A 133 -11.79 -8.85 1.72
N LEU A 134 -11.23 -8.62 2.92
CA LEU A 134 -11.03 -7.28 3.47
C LEU A 134 -10.09 -6.46 2.58
N TRP A 135 -10.51 -5.22 2.32
CA TRP A 135 -9.68 -4.19 1.72
C TRP A 135 -9.12 -3.30 2.81
N LEU A 136 -7.79 -3.20 2.89
CA LEU A 136 -7.14 -2.26 3.80
C LEU A 136 -7.50 -0.84 3.39
N PRO A 137 -8.16 -0.07 4.28
CA PRO A 137 -8.68 1.23 3.90
C PRO A 137 -7.58 2.28 4.11
N TRP A 138 -6.46 2.11 3.40
CA TRP A 138 -5.27 2.93 3.58
C TRP A 138 -5.50 4.33 3.01
N TRP A 139 -6.01 4.42 1.77
CA TRP A 139 -6.28 5.69 1.10
C TRP A 139 -7.72 6.13 1.32
N LYS A 140 -7.90 7.41 1.60
CA LYS A 140 -9.18 8.12 1.59
C LYS A 140 -9.49 8.62 0.18
N GLU A 141 -8.53 9.31 -0.41
CA GLU A 141 -8.63 9.97 -1.71
C GLU A 141 -7.23 10.22 -2.27
N ILE A 142 -7.15 10.49 -3.57
CA ILE A 142 -5.97 11.06 -4.19
C ILE A 142 -6.33 12.42 -4.80
N SER A 143 -5.35 13.31 -4.84
CA SER A 143 -5.49 14.65 -5.40
C SER A 143 -4.34 14.92 -6.37
N ILE A 144 -4.59 15.78 -7.35
CA ILE A 144 -3.64 16.16 -8.39
C ILE A 144 -3.45 17.68 -8.38
N SER A 145 -2.20 18.13 -8.48
CA SER A 145 -1.84 19.55 -8.52
C SER A 145 -0.69 19.78 -9.50
N PRO A 146 -0.77 20.80 -10.38
CA PRO A 146 -1.93 21.67 -10.60
C PRO A 146 -3.07 20.93 -11.31
N THR A 147 -4.29 21.47 -11.30
CA THR A 147 -5.44 20.86 -12.01
C THR A 147 -5.48 21.19 -13.50
N LEU A 148 -4.66 22.15 -13.95
CA LEU A 148 -4.54 22.57 -15.35
C LEU A 148 -3.10 22.94 -15.68
N VAL A 149 -2.60 22.43 -16.80
CA VAL A 149 -1.32 22.83 -17.41
C VAL A 149 -1.57 23.27 -18.85
N THR A 150 -0.84 24.27 -19.33
CA THR A 150 -0.90 24.70 -20.73
C THR A 150 0.35 24.25 -21.48
N LEU A 151 0.16 23.63 -22.65
CA LEU A 151 1.23 23.20 -23.55
C LEU A 151 0.99 23.75 -24.96
N THR A 152 2.06 23.87 -25.74
CA THR A 152 1.95 24.12 -27.18
C THR A 152 1.62 22.83 -27.94
N PRO A 153 0.99 22.91 -29.12
CA PRO A 153 0.75 21.74 -29.96
C PRO A 153 2.03 20.94 -30.23
N GLY A 154 1.97 19.62 -30.09
CA GLY A 154 3.11 18.72 -30.27
C GLY A 154 4.18 18.73 -29.16
N ALA A 155 4.00 19.53 -28.09
CA ALA A 155 4.94 19.54 -26.98
C ALA A 155 5.00 18.19 -26.26
N THR A 156 6.17 17.87 -25.70
CA THR A 156 6.40 16.63 -24.94
C THR A 156 6.81 16.98 -23.52
N ILE A 157 6.18 16.35 -22.52
CA ILE A 157 6.45 16.55 -21.08
C ILE A 157 6.41 15.22 -20.32
N THR A 158 7.10 15.12 -19.18
CA THR A 158 6.91 14.00 -18.25
C THR A 158 5.80 14.34 -17.26
N LEU A 159 4.73 13.54 -17.18
CA LEU A 159 3.57 13.88 -16.36
C LEU A 159 3.91 14.04 -14.87
N SER A 160 4.81 13.21 -14.33
CA SER A 160 5.23 13.27 -12.92
C SER A 160 6.12 14.48 -12.58
N GLU A 161 6.67 15.17 -13.57
CA GLU A 161 7.46 16.40 -13.35
C GLU A 161 6.55 17.63 -13.27
N VAL A 162 5.38 17.58 -13.92
CA VAL A 162 4.46 18.72 -14.01
C VAL A 162 3.27 18.56 -13.07
N PHE A 163 2.79 17.34 -12.85
CA PHE A 163 1.70 17.02 -11.95
C PHE A 163 2.21 16.27 -10.74
N SER A 164 2.04 16.86 -9.56
CA SER A 164 2.16 16.18 -8.28
C SER A 164 0.85 15.48 -7.96
N VAL A 165 0.94 14.21 -7.55
CA VAL A 165 -0.20 13.44 -7.08
C VAL A 165 0.03 13.04 -5.63
N THR A 166 -0.91 13.41 -4.78
CA THR A 166 -0.85 13.20 -3.34
C THR A 166 -2.02 12.32 -2.92
N GLY A 167 -1.73 11.21 -2.24
CA GLY A 167 -2.73 10.37 -1.59
C GLY A 167 -2.91 10.77 -0.14
N THR A 168 -4.16 11.05 0.25
CA THR A 168 -4.54 11.26 1.65
C THR A 168 -5.02 9.94 2.22
N THR A 169 -4.53 9.57 3.40
CA THR A 169 -4.91 8.35 4.09
C THR A 169 -6.16 8.54 4.95
N LEU A 170 -6.82 7.46 5.37
CA LEU A 170 -7.95 7.55 6.29
C LEU A 170 -7.57 8.11 7.68
N PHE A 171 -6.29 8.06 8.04
CA PHE A 171 -5.79 8.60 9.31
C PHE A 171 -5.28 10.05 9.19
N GLY A 172 -5.50 10.70 8.04
CA GLY A 172 -5.23 12.13 7.84
C GLY A 172 -3.82 12.49 7.40
N GLN A 173 -2.92 11.52 7.21
CA GLN A 173 -1.60 11.77 6.61
C GLN A 173 -1.69 11.85 5.09
N ALA A 174 -0.84 12.68 4.48
CA ALA A 174 -0.72 12.83 3.04
C ALA A 174 0.67 12.34 2.57
N PHE A 175 0.71 11.60 1.47
CA PHE A 175 1.94 11.05 0.89
C PHE A 175 2.00 11.29 -0.62
N PRO A 176 3.19 11.53 -1.20
CA PRO A 176 3.35 11.51 -2.65
C PRO A 176 3.11 10.09 -3.17
N VAL A 177 2.41 9.97 -4.29
CA VAL A 177 2.12 8.67 -4.93
C VAL A 177 2.59 8.67 -6.37
N THR A 178 2.97 7.49 -6.87
CA THR A 178 3.28 7.28 -8.29
C THR A 178 2.07 6.63 -8.96
N PRO A 179 1.20 7.42 -9.61
CA PRO A 179 -0.01 6.88 -10.21
C PRO A 179 0.27 6.21 -11.56
N LYS A 180 -0.68 5.40 -12.01
CA LYS A 180 -0.83 5.07 -13.43
C LYS A 180 -1.65 6.17 -14.10
N TRP A 181 -1.27 6.57 -15.31
CA TRP A 181 -1.91 7.66 -16.03
C TRP A 181 -2.78 7.16 -17.19
N THR A 182 -3.89 7.83 -17.42
CA THR A 182 -4.66 7.77 -18.67
C THR A 182 -4.83 9.18 -19.24
N VAL A 183 -4.84 9.31 -20.57
CA VAL A 183 -4.97 10.58 -21.29
C VAL A 183 -6.08 10.48 -22.33
N GLY A 184 -6.89 11.52 -22.46
CA GLY A 184 -8.04 11.53 -23.37
C GLY A 184 -7.69 11.80 -24.84
N ALA A 185 -6.50 12.34 -25.11
CA ALA A 185 -5.97 12.61 -26.45
C ALA A 185 -4.44 12.73 -26.38
N GLY A 186 -3.77 12.72 -27.53
CA GLY A 186 -2.30 12.72 -27.59
C GLY A 186 -1.73 11.32 -27.43
N ALA A 187 -0.45 11.23 -27.08
CA ALA A 187 0.23 9.96 -26.85
C ALA A 187 0.91 9.96 -25.47
N LEU A 188 0.75 8.88 -24.71
CA LEU A 188 1.46 8.65 -23.45
C LEU A 188 2.27 7.36 -23.59
N ASN A 189 3.58 7.42 -23.37
CA ASN A 189 4.43 6.23 -23.42
C ASN A 189 4.54 5.53 -22.05
N GLY A 190 5.18 4.35 -22.04
CA GLY A 190 5.35 3.55 -20.82
C GLY A 190 6.23 4.18 -19.73
N TRP A 191 6.95 5.27 -20.04
CA TRP A 191 7.78 6.02 -19.10
C TRP A 191 7.05 7.24 -18.50
N GLY A 192 5.77 7.43 -18.81
CA GLY A 192 5.00 8.58 -18.32
C GLY A 192 5.26 9.87 -19.09
N VAL A 193 5.92 9.80 -20.25
CA VAL A 193 6.14 10.94 -21.13
C VAL A 193 4.95 11.10 -22.06
N TYR A 194 4.32 12.26 -21.99
CA TYR A 194 3.14 12.66 -22.75
C TYR A 194 3.51 13.58 -23.90
N THR A 195 2.92 13.34 -25.08
CA THR A 195 3.02 14.17 -26.28
C THR A 195 1.64 14.75 -26.61
N ALA A 196 1.55 16.08 -26.60
CA ALA A 196 0.31 16.81 -26.90
C ALA A 196 -0.12 16.64 -28.36
N PRO A 197 -1.45 16.61 -28.64
CA PRO A 197 -1.98 16.71 -30.00
C PRO A 197 -1.39 17.87 -30.79
N SER A 198 -1.38 17.74 -32.11
CA SER A 198 -1.00 18.82 -33.03
C SER A 198 -2.10 19.88 -33.21
N SER A 199 -3.31 19.60 -32.73
CA SER A 199 -4.44 20.53 -32.72
C SER A 199 -4.71 21.11 -31.33
N LEU A 200 -5.35 22.27 -31.30
CA LEU A 200 -5.86 22.86 -30.06
C LEU A 200 -6.87 21.92 -29.40
N ALA A 201 -6.73 21.69 -28.10
CA ALA A 201 -7.57 20.76 -27.36
C ALA A 201 -7.52 21.03 -25.86
N ASN A 202 -8.58 20.68 -25.15
CA ASN A 202 -8.52 20.48 -23.70
C ASN A 202 -8.49 18.97 -23.46
N VAL A 203 -7.33 18.46 -23.07
CA VAL A 203 -7.10 17.02 -22.91
C VAL A 203 -7.30 16.65 -21.45
N PRO A 204 -8.34 15.85 -21.11
CA PRO A 204 -8.46 15.32 -19.76
C PRO A 204 -7.34 14.30 -19.50
N ILE A 205 -6.74 14.38 -18.32
CA ILE A 205 -5.79 13.38 -17.82
C ILE A 205 -6.31 12.84 -16.49
N THR A 206 -6.11 11.56 -16.24
CA THR A 206 -6.53 10.92 -14.98
C THR A 206 -5.36 10.15 -14.38
N ALA A 207 -5.06 10.45 -13.13
CA ALA A 207 -4.15 9.68 -12.28
C ALA A 207 -4.94 8.58 -11.58
N HIS A 208 -4.41 7.36 -11.55
CA HIS A 208 -5.02 6.19 -10.92
C HIS A 208 -4.09 5.59 -9.86
N LEU A 209 -4.66 5.26 -8.70
CA LEU A 209 -4.01 4.53 -7.62
C LEU A 209 -4.95 3.42 -7.11
N GLY A 210 -4.79 2.21 -7.62
CA GLY A 210 -5.75 1.13 -7.34
C GLY A 210 -7.17 1.55 -7.77
N PRO A 211 -8.16 1.56 -6.86
CA PRO A 211 -9.52 2.00 -7.16
C PRO A 211 -9.70 3.53 -7.16
N PHE A 212 -8.73 4.31 -6.67
CA PHE A 212 -8.83 5.76 -6.57
C PHE A 212 -8.38 6.43 -7.87
N SER A 213 -9.04 7.53 -8.23
CA SER A 213 -8.69 8.32 -9.41
C SER A 213 -8.85 9.82 -9.14
N ALA A 214 -7.99 10.65 -9.75
CA ALA A 214 -8.12 12.11 -9.76
C ALA A 214 -7.86 12.67 -11.15
N GLY A 215 -8.66 13.67 -11.55
CA GLY A 215 -8.61 14.28 -12.87
C GLY A 215 -7.90 15.64 -12.88
N ALA A 216 -7.14 15.90 -13.93
CA ALA A 216 -6.65 17.22 -14.30
C ALA A 216 -6.83 17.41 -15.81
N ALA A 217 -6.41 18.57 -16.33
CA ALA A 217 -6.45 18.84 -17.76
C ALA A 217 -5.13 19.40 -18.27
N ILE A 218 -4.85 19.12 -19.54
CA ILE A 218 -3.83 19.79 -20.32
C ILE A 218 -4.55 20.62 -21.39
N ARG A 219 -4.40 21.94 -21.32
CA ARG A 219 -4.83 22.85 -22.38
C ARG A 219 -3.73 22.94 -23.43
N VAL A 220 -4.04 22.54 -24.65
CA VAL A 220 -3.16 22.69 -25.81
C VAL A 220 -3.53 24.00 -26.51
N SER A 221 -2.67 25.00 -26.39
CA SER A 221 -2.87 26.32 -27.00
C SER A 221 -1.57 26.96 -27.48
N PHE A 222 -1.68 27.88 -28.43
CA PHE A 222 -0.54 28.73 -28.80
C PHE A 222 -0.26 29.74 -27.70
N ASN A 223 1.02 29.95 -27.37
CA ASN A 223 1.44 31.09 -26.57
C ASN A 223 1.28 32.36 -27.42
N VAL A 224 0.22 33.13 -27.19
CA VAL A 224 0.07 34.45 -27.81
C VAL A 224 0.87 35.44 -26.96
N TYR A 225 2.11 35.71 -27.35
CA TYR A 225 2.79 36.91 -26.89
C TYR A 225 2.19 38.10 -27.64
N LEU A 226 1.31 38.86 -26.98
CA LEU A 226 0.89 40.18 -27.48
C LEU A 226 2.09 41.12 -27.30
N PRO A 227 2.68 41.68 -28.38
CA PRO A 227 3.68 42.73 -28.22
C PRO A 227 3.02 43.95 -27.58
N LEU A 228 3.56 44.40 -26.45
CA LEU A 228 3.16 45.65 -25.81
C LEU A 228 3.64 46.81 -26.70
N VAL A 229 2.79 47.28 -27.61
CA VAL A 229 3.10 48.48 -28.41
C VAL A 229 2.84 49.71 -27.53
N LEU A 230 3.88 50.17 -26.82
CA LEU A 230 3.86 51.49 -26.19
C LEU A 230 3.95 52.54 -27.30
N ARG A 231 2.82 53.16 -27.66
CA ARG A 231 2.84 54.39 -28.46
C ARG A 231 3.03 55.57 -27.50
N ASN A 232 4.21 56.19 -27.54
CA ASN A 232 4.39 57.51 -26.95
C ASN A 232 3.59 58.51 -27.79
N PHE A 233 2.57 59.12 -27.19
CA PHE A 233 1.97 60.34 -27.69
C PHE A 233 2.84 61.50 -27.20
N HIS A 234 3.56 62.14 -28.13
CA HIS A 234 4.12 63.48 -27.94
C HIS A 234 3.23 64.47 -28.68
#